data_AF-A0AA40F499-F1
#
_entry.id   AF-A0AA40F499-F1
#
_cell.length_a   1.000
_cell.length_b   1.000
_cell.length_c   1.000
_cell.angle_alpha   90.00
_cell.angle_beta   90.00
_cell.angle_gamma   90.00
#
_symmetry.space_group_name_H-M   'P 1'
#
loop_
_entity.id
_entity.type
_entity.pdbx_description
1 polymer ?
#
loop_
_entity_poly.entity_id
_entity_poly.type
_entity_poly.pdbx_seq_one_letter_code
_entity_poly.pdbx_strand_id
1 'polypeptide(L)'
;MHLTTVTAVALAFIRASLADPGVTPASVKRDADPGTTFNINKIVTTFEIPPKPDVVLLVDVTGSMSSAIDNIKSNLGSVISTVTGTQPTAQFAVVSFGDLSDGPDRGFKVVEGLTSNVGRLQDAVNSLSAGGGGDEAEDWINALFQIAGTDAIAFRSGSSPIVVLVGDAPSHDPSPPSGGATLTSAIGALLARRIRVIAVDVGRLNGDGQASKVTSATGGSILPSDAGQVSAAIVSGLSNLDVRIVPSVQSCSPGLSLVFNPLAVTIGSGGTTTFTETAVVASNAEQTKSLTCTVQFLLNGAPGGEKFVQNVTVSVNQMGCFTCDPAPGKNKCHETTSCGPTPFGNQCLTRPGFKADGVADGDVKVQWRMKWQTGGHEHRVAVKPGTVSNTLCDSKNTGKDVCKEVKVAGCEVHGPAGAQVGGGGGWGQVVLGDGELRK
;
A
#
# COMPACT_ATOMS: atom_id res chain seq x y z
N MET A 1 11.72 5.35 67.58
CA MET A 1 11.67 6.32 66.46
C MET A 1 12.07 5.57 65.19
N HIS A 2 11.11 4.91 64.54
CA HIS A 2 11.33 4.16 63.30
C HIS A 2 10.59 4.87 62.17
N LEU A 3 11.35 5.48 61.25
CA LEU A 3 10.83 5.99 59.99
C LEU A 3 10.77 4.81 59.00
N THR A 4 9.57 4.42 58.60
CA THR A 4 9.35 3.58 57.42
C THR A 4 9.08 4.49 56.22
N THR A 5 10.04 4.55 55.30
CA THR A 5 9.89 5.19 53.99
C THR A 5 9.04 4.30 53.08
N VAL A 6 7.90 4.82 52.63
CA VAL A 6 7.08 4.20 51.58
C VAL A 6 7.61 4.66 50.23
N THR A 7 8.25 3.76 49.50
CA THR A 7 8.71 4.01 48.13
C THR A 7 7.52 3.87 47.18
N ALA A 8 7.04 4.98 46.62
CA ALA A 8 6.02 4.96 45.58
C ALA A 8 6.64 4.45 44.28
N VAL A 9 6.18 3.30 43.78
CA VAL A 9 6.53 2.79 42.46
C VAL A 9 5.72 3.57 41.43
N ALA A 10 6.38 4.45 40.68
CA ALA A 10 5.79 5.10 39.52
C ALA A 10 5.62 4.05 38.40
N LEU A 11 4.39 3.63 38.14
CA LEU A 11 4.06 2.90 36.91
C LEU A 11 4.20 3.87 35.73
N ALA A 12 5.30 3.75 34.98
CA ALA A 12 5.41 4.35 33.66
C ALA A 12 4.44 3.62 32.72
N PHE A 13 3.32 4.28 32.39
CA PHE A 13 2.48 3.85 31.28
C PHE A 13 3.28 4.01 29.99
N ILE A 14 3.79 2.90 29.45
CA ILE A 14 4.29 2.84 28.09
C ILE A 14 3.07 3.03 27.19
N ARG A 15 2.85 4.25 26.68
CA ARG A 15 2.00 4.46 25.51
C ARG A 15 2.65 3.68 24.38
N ALA A 16 2.07 2.56 23.97
CA ALA A 16 2.37 2.00 22.67
C ALA A 16 2.10 3.12 21.66
N SER A 17 3.17 3.65 21.06
CA SER A 17 3.04 4.54 19.91
C SER A 17 2.22 3.80 18.87
N LEU A 18 0.97 4.21 18.65
CA LEU A 18 0.23 3.80 17.47
C LEU A 18 1.15 4.13 16.28
N ALA A 19 1.42 3.15 15.42
CA ALA A 19 2.27 3.37 14.27
C ALA A 19 1.63 4.45 13.38
N ASP A 20 2.44 5.37 12.85
CA ASP A 20 1.92 6.43 11.97
C ASP A 20 1.15 5.80 10.79
N PRO A 21 -0.04 6.34 10.43
CA PRO A 21 -0.81 5.84 9.29
C PRO A 21 0.02 5.84 8.01
N GLY A 22 -0.03 4.73 7.27
CA GLY A 22 0.72 4.53 6.04
C GLY A 22 1.21 3.11 5.85
N VAL A 23 2.03 2.90 4.82
CA VAL A 23 2.68 1.63 4.52
C VAL A 23 4.14 1.63 4.99
N THR A 24 4.55 0.55 5.65
CA THR A 24 5.93 0.35 6.11
C THR A 24 6.44 -1.04 5.69
N PRO A 25 7.64 -1.15 5.09
CA PRO A 25 8.45 -0.05 4.56
C PRO A 25 7.83 0.54 3.27
N ALA A 26 7.80 1.88 3.18
CA ALA A 26 7.36 2.61 1.99
C ALA A 26 8.37 2.55 0.83
N SER A 27 9.64 2.29 1.11
CA SER A 27 10.69 2.13 0.10
C SER A 27 11.50 0.88 0.37
N VAL A 28 11.69 0.04 -0.65
CA VAL A 28 12.52 -1.17 -0.58
C VAL A 28 13.53 -1.12 -1.70
N LYS A 29 14.81 -1.25 -1.36
CA LYS A 29 15.91 -1.44 -2.31
C LYS A 29 16.63 -2.74 -2.00
N ARG A 30 16.75 -3.62 -2.99
CA ARG A 30 17.39 -4.93 -2.86
C ARG A 30 18.08 -5.32 -4.15
N ASP A 31 19.10 -6.15 -4.04
CA ASP A 31 19.71 -6.81 -5.19
C ASP A 31 19.13 -8.23 -5.29
N ALA A 32 18.90 -8.71 -6.51
CA ALA A 32 18.34 -10.04 -6.72
C ALA A 32 18.82 -10.65 -8.05
N ASP A 33 18.85 -11.97 -8.11
CA ASP A 33 19.25 -12.66 -9.34
C ASP A 33 18.05 -12.83 -10.27
N PRO A 34 18.25 -12.82 -11.60
CA PRO A 34 17.23 -13.23 -12.55
C PRO A 34 16.62 -14.59 -12.18
N GLY A 35 15.30 -14.69 -12.22
CA GLY A 35 14.55 -15.92 -11.95
C GLY A 35 14.32 -16.21 -10.46
N THR A 36 14.71 -15.31 -9.57
CA THR A 36 14.49 -15.47 -8.12
C THR A 36 13.23 -14.76 -7.64
N THR A 37 12.77 -15.19 -6.47
CA THR A 37 11.67 -14.56 -5.75
C THR A 37 12.11 -14.25 -4.33
N PHE A 38 11.62 -13.16 -3.76
CA PHE A 38 11.84 -12.85 -2.35
C PHE A 38 10.63 -12.17 -1.73
N ASN A 39 10.47 -12.37 -0.42
CA ASN A 39 9.35 -11.81 0.33
C ASN A 39 9.73 -10.48 0.98
N ILE A 40 8.74 -9.59 1.04
CA ILE A 40 8.79 -8.32 1.74
C ILE A 40 7.57 -8.30 2.66
N ASN A 41 7.81 -8.21 3.96
CA ASN A 41 6.73 -8.02 4.92
C ASN A 41 6.31 -6.55 4.89
N LYS A 42 5.01 -6.33 4.66
CA LYS A 42 4.39 -5.01 4.68
C LYS A 42 3.47 -4.88 5.85
N ILE A 43 3.56 -3.75 6.51
CA ILE A 43 2.67 -3.32 7.57
C ILE A 43 1.91 -2.12 7.02
N VAL A 44 0.59 -2.16 7.08
CA VAL A 44 -0.28 -1.05 6.67
C VAL A 44 -1.09 -0.63 7.88
N THR A 45 -0.91 0.62 8.30
CA THR A 45 -1.68 1.23 9.38
C THR A 45 -2.66 2.23 8.78
N THR A 46 -3.94 2.08 9.10
CA THR A 46 -4.99 2.99 8.62
C THR A 46 -5.08 4.23 9.49
N PHE A 47 -5.66 5.30 8.95
CA PHE A 47 -6.03 6.45 9.78
C PHE A 47 -7.14 6.07 10.75
N GLU A 48 -7.14 6.68 11.94
CA GLU A 48 -8.25 6.57 12.89
C GLU A 48 -9.56 7.06 12.27
N ILE A 49 -9.53 8.12 11.45
CA ILE A 49 -10.70 8.62 10.72
C ILE A 49 -10.43 8.51 9.22
N PRO A 50 -11.39 8.04 8.39
CA PRO A 50 -11.21 7.89 6.95
C PRO A 50 -10.71 9.18 6.26
N PRO A 51 -9.87 9.06 5.22
CA PRO A 51 -9.30 10.22 4.53
C PRO A 51 -10.37 11.06 3.81
N LYS A 52 -10.16 12.38 3.81
CA LYS A 52 -11.05 13.38 3.18
C LYS A 52 -12.54 13.13 3.53
N PRO A 53 -12.92 13.13 4.82
CA PRO A 53 -14.28 12.79 5.21
C PRO A 53 -15.24 13.93 4.86
N ASP A 54 -16.43 13.56 4.35
CA ASP A 54 -17.59 14.44 4.23
C ASP A 54 -18.63 13.93 5.22
N VAL A 55 -18.78 14.61 6.34
CA VAL A 55 -19.61 14.16 7.47
C VAL A 55 -20.93 14.92 7.49
N VAL A 56 -22.03 14.25 7.21
CA VAL A 56 -23.37 14.80 7.36
C VAL A 56 -23.89 14.47 8.75
N LEU A 57 -24.05 15.47 9.60
CA LEU A 57 -24.73 15.31 10.88
C LEU A 57 -26.24 15.39 10.63
N LEU A 58 -26.91 14.23 10.65
CA LEU A 58 -28.35 14.08 10.45
C LEU A 58 -29.01 13.95 11.82
N VAL A 59 -29.72 14.99 12.25
CA VAL A 59 -30.22 15.13 13.62
C VAL A 59 -31.74 15.11 13.64
N ASP A 60 -32.27 14.25 14.49
CA ASP A 60 -33.68 14.29 14.89
C ASP A 60 -33.98 15.56 15.69
N VAL A 61 -34.99 16.32 15.27
CA VAL A 61 -35.43 17.57 15.92
C VAL A 61 -36.82 17.46 16.57
N THR A 62 -37.24 16.25 16.93
CA THR A 62 -38.45 16.03 17.71
C THR A 62 -38.29 16.42 19.17
N GLY A 63 -39.40 16.49 19.91
CA GLY A 63 -39.43 17.06 21.27
C GLY A 63 -38.50 16.34 22.26
N SER A 64 -38.39 15.02 22.18
CA SER A 64 -37.56 14.18 23.06
C SER A 64 -36.06 14.44 22.90
N MET A 65 -35.65 14.91 21.72
CA MET A 65 -34.25 15.15 21.36
C MET A 65 -33.64 16.42 21.97
N SER A 66 -34.40 17.20 22.75
CA SER A 66 -33.95 18.47 23.35
C SER A 66 -32.57 18.38 24.02
N SER A 67 -32.36 17.37 24.88
CA SER A 67 -31.10 17.19 25.61
C SER A 67 -29.93 16.74 24.72
N ALA A 68 -30.20 15.91 23.71
CA ALA A 68 -29.22 15.48 22.73
C ALA A 68 -28.77 16.66 21.85
N ILE A 69 -29.71 17.50 21.40
CA ILE A 69 -29.41 18.72 20.63
C ILE A 69 -28.55 19.69 21.45
N ASP A 70 -28.88 19.91 22.73
CA ASP A 70 -28.08 20.77 23.60
C ASP A 70 -26.65 20.25 23.80
N ASN A 71 -26.48 18.92 23.88
CA ASN A 71 -25.16 18.30 23.92
C ASN A 71 -24.37 18.56 22.63
N ILE A 72 -24.99 18.38 21.46
CA ILE A 72 -24.36 18.65 20.16
C ILE A 72 -23.97 20.13 20.08
N LYS A 73 -24.88 21.06 20.39
CA LYS A 73 -24.60 22.51 20.43
C LYS A 73 -23.37 22.84 21.25
N SER A 74 -23.25 22.24 22.43
CA SER A 74 -22.16 22.51 23.37
C SER A 74 -20.81 21.93 22.93
N ASN A 75 -20.80 20.84 22.17
CA ASN A 75 -19.59 20.05 21.93
C ASN A 75 -19.17 19.92 20.45
N LEU A 76 -19.98 20.43 19.51
CA LEU A 76 -19.70 20.32 18.07
C LEU A 76 -18.30 20.84 17.70
N GLY A 77 -17.88 21.97 18.27
CA GLY A 77 -16.54 22.52 18.03
C GLY A 77 -15.43 21.52 18.41
N SER A 78 -15.61 20.76 19.49
CA SER A 78 -14.67 19.70 19.87
C SER A 78 -14.69 18.55 18.87
N VAL A 79 -15.86 18.08 18.44
CA VAL A 79 -15.99 17.03 17.43
C VAL A 79 -15.26 17.42 16.14
N ILE A 80 -15.53 18.63 15.63
CA ILE A 80 -14.87 19.14 14.43
C ILE A 80 -13.36 19.22 14.64
N SER A 81 -12.89 19.68 15.79
CA SER A 81 -11.45 19.78 16.09
C SER A 81 -10.76 18.41 16.12
N THR A 82 -11.39 17.38 16.70
CA THR A 82 -10.85 16.02 16.74
C THR A 82 -10.75 15.42 15.34
N VAL A 83 -11.80 15.59 14.55
CA VAL A 83 -11.84 15.07 13.17
C VAL A 83 -10.83 15.80 12.29
N THR A 84 -10.77 17.14 12.35
CA THR A 84 -9.85 17.94 11.54
C THR A 84 -8.39 17.81 11.97
N GLY A 85 -8.12 17.49 13.24
CA GLY A 85 -6.79 17.15 13.73
C GLY A 85 -6.22 15.89 13.07
N THR A 86 -7.07 14.92 12.75
CA THR A 86 -6.69 13.70 12.01
C THR A 86 -6.79 13.89 10.50
N GLN A 87 -7.83 14.59 10.04
CA GLN A 87 -8.16 14.80 8.63
C GLN A 87 -8.38 16.28 8.33
N PRO A 88 -7.33 17.05 8.03
CA PRO A 88 -7.43 18.51 7.86
C PRO A 88 -8.37 18.97 6.74
N THR A 89 -8.68 18.09 5.79
CA THR A 89 -9.58 18.38 4.66
C THR A 89 -11.03 17.99 4.94
N ALA A 90 -11.38 17.58 6.15
CA ALA A 90 -12.74 17.23 6.54
C ALA A 90 -13.73 18.39 6.26
N GLN A 91 -14.92 18.04 5.79
CA GLN A 91 -16.05 18.96 5.70
C GLN A 91 -17.27 18.35 6.37
N PHE A 92 -18.15 19.23 6.87
CA PHE A 92 -19.34 18.83 7.59
C PHE A 92 -20.57 19.50 7.00
N ALA A 93 -21.71 18.84 7.11
CA ALA A 93 -23.02 19.38 6.81
C ALA A 93 -23.95 19.13 8.01
N VAL A 94 -24.97 19.97 8.17
CA VAL A 94 -25.98 19.83 9.22
C VAL A 94 -27.33 19.67 8.54
N VAL A 95 -27.98 18.56 8.84
CA VAL A 95 -29.28 18.18 8.29
C VAL A 95 -30.20 17.82 9.46
N SER A 96 -31.43 18.27 9.40
CA SER A 96 -32.46 17.91 10.37
C SER A 96 -33.54 17.05 9.74
N PHE A 97 -34.18 16.23 10.56
CA PHE A 97 -35.42 15.54 10.26
C PHE A 97 -36.31 15.48 11.51
N GLY A 98 -37.60 15.24 11.31
CA GLY A 98 -38.60 14.88 12.30
C GLY A 98 -39.71 14.17 11.55
N ASP A 99 -40.97 14.33 11.95
CA ASP A 99 -42.11 13.84 11.18
C ASP A 99 -42.81 14.95 10.37
N LEU A 100 -43.16 14.65 9.11
CA LEU A 100 -44.01 15.51 8.28
C LEU A 100 -45.44 15.67 8.86
N SER A 101 -45.91 14.73 9.70
CA SER A 101 -47.19 14.87 10.42
C SER A 101 -47.22 16.06 11.37
N ASP A 102 -46.05 16.49 11.86
CA ASP A 102 -45.91 17.55 12.87
C ASP A 102 -45.88 18.95 12.26
N GLY A 103 -45.82 19.02 10.94
CA GLY A 103 -45.89 20.24 10.15
C GLY A 103 -45.03 20.19 8.89
N PRO A 104 -45.33 21.03 7.90
CA PRO A 104 -44.63 21.02 6.61
C PRO A 104 -43.14 21.36 6.72
N ASP A 105 -42.73 22.08 7.77
CA ASP A 105 -41.34 22.49 8.00
C ASP A 105 -40.54 21.51 8.89
N ARG A 106 -41.13 20.36 9.24
CA ARG A 106 -40.56 19.38 10.18
C ARG A 106 -39.88 18.19 9.51
N GLY A 107 -40.11 17.99 8.21
CA GLY A 107 -39.45 16.94 7.44
C GLY A 107 -37.96 17.21 7.18
N PHE A 108 -37.39 16.46 6.23
CA PHE A 108 -36.00 16.62 5.81
C PHE A 108 -35.64 18.06 5.45
N LYS A 109 -34.58 18.59 6.07
CA LYS A 109 -34.06 19.93 5.78
C LYS A 109 -32.54 19.97 5.87
N VAL A 110 -31.90 20.46 4.81
CA VAL A 110 -30.48 20.83 4.85
C VAL A 110 -30.36 22.21 5.51
N VAL A 111 -29.81 22.24 6.73
CA VAL A 111 -29.60 23.47 7.49
C VAL A 111 -28.33 24.17 7.04
N GLU A 112 -27.27 23.40 6.82
CA GLU A 112 -26.00 23.87 6.27
C GLU A 112 -25.41 22.78 5.36
N GLY A 113 -24.95 23.19 4.18
CA GLY A 113 -24.30 22.30 3.24
C GLY A 113 -22.86 21.96 3.66
N LEU A 114 -22.17 21.14 2.87
CA LEU A 114 -20.79 20.77 3.16
C LEU A 114 -19.90 22.01 3.21
N THR A 115 -19.28 22.24 4.37
CA THR A 115 -18.37 23.35 4.62
C THR A 115 -17.29 22.96 5.64
N SER A 116 -16.15 23.64 5.57
CA SER A 116 -15.11 23.58 6.61
C SER A 116 -15.18 24.78 7.58
N ASN A 117 -16.16 25.67 7.40
CA ASN A 117 -16.33 26.84 8.26
C ASN A 117 -17.02 26.44 9.57
N VAL A 118 -16.23 26.34 10.64
CA VAL A 118 -16.69 25.97 11.99
C VAL A 118 -17.77 26.92 12.52
N GLY A 119 -17.67 28.22 12.25
CA GLY A 119 -18.67 29.20 12.67
C GLY A 119 -20.04 28.93 12.04
N ARG A 120 -20.09 28.69 10.72
CA ARG A 120 -21.34 28.35 10.01
C ARG A 120 -21.96 27.05 10.53
N LEU A 121 -21.13 26.05 10.82
CA LEU A 121 -21.58 24.77 11.38
C LEU A 121 -22.14 24.95 12.79
N GLN A 122 -21.49 25.76 13.62
CA GLN A 122 -21.96 26.09 14.95
C GLN A 122 -23.28 26.87 14.90
N ASP A 123 -23.41 27.86 14.02
CA ASP A 123 -24.65 28.62 13.81
C ASP A 123 -25.79 27.70 13.34
N ALA A 124 -25.51 26.78 12.41
CA ALA A 124 -26.47 25.80 11.93
C ALA A 124 -26.98 24.89 13.05
N VAL A 125 -26.09 24.31 13.86
CA VAL A 125 -26.49 23.49 15.01
C VAL A 125 -27.20 24.30 16.08
N ASN A 126 -26.78 25.55 16.34
CA ASN A 126 -27.46 26.45 17.27
C ASN A 126 -28.91 26.77 16.83
N SER A 127 -29.17 26.78 15.52
CA SER A 127 -30.50 27.00 14.96
C SER A 127 -31.46 25.81 15.09
N LEU A 128 -30.95 24.60 15.40
CA LEU A 128 -31.79 23.43 15.62
C LEU A 128 -32.65 23.63 16.86
N SER A 129 -33.95 23.36 16.73
CA SER A 129 -34.90 23.43 17.84
C SER A 129 -35.71 22.14 17.89
N ALA A 130 -35.64 21.46 19.03
CA ALA A 130 -36.54 20.35 19.32
C ALA A 130 -38.00 20.84 19.39
N GLY A 131 -38.93 20.00 18.93
CA GLY A 131 -40.35 20.18 19.18
C GLY A 131 -41.18 19.23 18.33
N GLY A 132 -42.50 19.36 18.38
CA GLY A 132 -43.37 18.44 17.65
C GLY A 132 -43.46 17.10 18.39
N GLY A 133 -43.67 16.03 17.63
CA GLY A 133 -44.01 14.69 18.07
C GLY A 133 -45.45 14.32 17.69
N GLY A 134 -45.74 13.03 17.78
CA GLY A 134 -47.05 12.49 17.47
C GLY A 134 -47.09 11.00 17.77
N ASP A 135 -47.01 10.19 16.73
CA ASP A 135 -46.67 8.78 16.90
C ASP A 135 -45.17 8.60 17.17
N GLU A 136 -44.77 7.36 17.47
CA GLU A 136 -43.40 7.05 17.88
C GLU A 136 -42.42 7.08 16.70
N ALA A 137 -42.86 6.72 15.50
CA ALA A 137 -41.95 6.62 14.36
C ALA A 137 -41.69 8.00 13.76
N GLU A 138 -40.42 8.25 13.40
CA GLU A 138 -39.97 9.49 12.75
C GLU A 138 -39.66 9.24 11.26
N ASP A 139 -39.08 10.22 10.54
CA ASP A 139 -38.85 10.08 9.09
C ASP A 139 -37.36 10.06 8.66
N TRP A 140 -36.49 9.38 9.41
CA TRP A 140 -35.07 9.31 9.05
C TRP A 140 -34.77 8.45 7.82
N ILE A 141 -35.62 7.47 7.45
CA ILE A 141 -35.43 6.69 6.20
C ILE A 141 -35.53 7.61 4.98
N ASN A 142 -36.52 8.51 4.95
CA ASN A 142 -36.62 9.52 3.91
C ASN A 142 -35.41 10.45 3.94
N ALA A 143 -34.98 10.92 5.11
CA ALA A 143 -33.81 11.79 5.20
C ALA A 143 -32.54 11.14 4.61
N LEU A 144 -32.30 9.86 4.92
CA LEU A 144 -31.21 9.09 4.31
C LEU A 144 -31.36 8.97 2.79
N PHE A 145 -32.57 8.69 2.32
CA PHE A 145 -32.86 8.65 0.88
C PHE A 145 -32.66 10.00 0.20
N GLN A 146 -33.01 11.12 0.85
CA GLN A 146 -32.79 12.47 0.31
C GLN A 146 -31.30 12.79 0.21
N ILE A 147 -30.52 12.50 1.26
CA ILE A 147 -29.05 12.68 1.27
C ILE A 147 -28.37 11.86 0.17
N ALA A 148 -28.78 10.60 0.01
CA ALA A 148 -28.09 9.64 -0.84
C ALA A 148 -28.65 9.54 -2.27
N GLY A 149 -29.94 9.78 -2.45
CA GLY A 149 -30.68 9.59 -3.70
C GLY A 149 -30.87 10.87 -4.51
N THR A 150 -30.59 12.04 -3.94
CA THR A 150 -30.78 13.35 -4.60
C THR A 150 -29.53 14.22 -4.49
N ASP A 151 -29.53 15.42 -5.09
CA ASP A 151 -28.41 16.35 -5.01
C ASP A 151 -28.49 17.31 -3.80
N ALA A 152 -29.27 16.96 -2.78
CA ALA A 152 -29.41 17.75 -1.56
C ALA A 152 -28.07 18.01 -0.84
N ILE A 153 -27.15 17.04 -0.89
CA ILE A 153 -25.78 17.18 -0.39
C ILE A 153 -24.79 16.96 -1.52
N ALA A 154 -23.99 17.99 -1.81
CA ALA A 154 -22.96 17.97 -2.84
C ALA A 154 -21.65 17.35 -2.32
N PHE A 155 -21.63 16.02 -2.17
CA PHE A 155 -20.43 15.28 -1.76
C PHE A 155 -19.25 15.54 -2.71
N ARG A 156 -18.06 15.73 -2.13
CA ARG A 156 -16.85 16.04 -2.90
C ARG A 156 -16.34 14.79 -3.62
N SER A 157 -15.83 14.96 -4.83
CA SER A 157 -15.20 13.86 -5.56
C SER A 157 -14.04 13.25 -4.76
N GLY A 158 -14.03 11.92 -4.61
CA GLY A 158 -13.02 11.17 -3.86
C GLY A 158 -13.03 11.40 -2.35
N SER A 159 -14.10 11.94 -1.77
CA SER A 159 -14.28 11.99 -0.31
C SER A 159 -14.71 10.63 0.26
N SER A 160 -14.65 10.52 1.58
CA SER A 160 -15.28 9.44 2.34
C SER A 160 -16.61 9.96 2.91
N PRO A 161 -17.75 9.73 2.22
CA PRO A 161 -19.04 10.24 2.70
C PRO A 161 -19.56 9.42 3.88
N ILE A 162 -19.90 10.11 4.96
CA ILE A 162 -20.37 9.54 6.21
C ILE A 162 -21.61 10.31 6.64
N VAL A 163 -22.70 9.60 6.96
CA VAL A 163 -23.87 10.19 7.63
C VAL A 163 -23.84 9.73 9.08
N VAL A 164 -23.90 10.68 10.00
CA VAL A 164 -24.09 10.42 11.42
C VAL A 164 -25.55 10.69 11.74
N LEU A 165 -26.34 9.63 11.81
CA LEU A 165 -27.76 9.65 12.16
C LEU A 165 -27.88 9.67 13.68
N VAL A 166 -28.46 10.72 14.24
CA VAL A 166 -28.73 10.85 15.67
C VAL A 166 -30.23 10.92 15.88
N GLY A 167 -30.78 10.00 16.66
CA GLY A 167 -32.20 9.95 16.98
C GLY A 167 -32.50 8.96 18.09
N ASP A 168 -33.74 8.94 18.55
CA ASP A 168 -34.20 8.11 19.66
C ASP A 168 -35.43 7.25 19.34
N ALA A 169 -35.86 7.18 18.08
CA ALA A 169 -37.02 6.39 17.68
C ALA A 169 -36.87 5.69 16.31
N PRO A 170 -37.64 4.61 16.05
CA PRO A 170 -37.69 3.98 14.72
C PRO A 170 -38.16 4.94 13.62
N SER A 171 -38.04 4.54 12.35
CA SER A 171 -38.56 5.33 11.23
C SER A 171 -39.75 4.68 10.58
N HIS A 172 -40.63 5.50 10.01
CA HIS A 172 -41.64 5.06 9.06
C HIS A 172 -41.00 4.29 7.88
N ASP A 173 -41.60 3.17 7.49
CA ASP A 173 -41.23 2.38 6.31
C ASP A 173 -42.49 1.75 5.67
N PRO A 174 -42.99 2.26 4.54
CA PRO A 174 -42.47 3.41 3.79
C PRO A 174 -42.68 4.74 4.52
N SER A 175 -41.77 5.68 4.28
CA SER A 175 -41.86 7.07 4.72
C SER A 175 -43.11 7.78 4.17
N PRO A 176 -43.74 8.67 4.95
CA PRO A 176 -44.84 9.51 4.47
C PRO A 176 -44.37 10.58 3.45
N PRO A 177 -45.26 11.07 2.57
CA PRO A 177 -46.63 10.62 2.34
C PRO A 177 -46.67 9.20 1.71
N SER A 178 -47.86 8.58 1.69
CA SER A 178 -48.05 7.20 1.19
C SER A 178 -47.30 6.93 -0.12
N GLY A 179 -46.38 5.96 -0.09
CA GLY A 179 -45.53 5.61 -1.24
C GLY A 179 -44.17 6.33 -1.28
N GLY A 180 -43.74 6.96 -0.17
CA GLY A 180 -42.42 7.56 -0.03
C GLY A 180 -41.27 6.55 0.05
N ALA A 181 -40.09 7.01 0.48
CA ALA A 181 -38.89 6.20 0.56
C ALA A 181 -39.10 4.95 1.42
N THR A 182 -38.51 3.84 1.01
CA THR A 182 -38.48 2.60 1.80
C THR A 182 -37.09 2.41 2.38
N LEU A 183 -36.99 1.57 3.42
CA LEU A 183 -35.68 1.16 3.94
C LEU A 183 -34.79 0.58 2.83
N THR A 184 -35.39 -0.19 1.91
CA THR A 184 -34.67 -0.80 0.78
C THR A 184 -34.15 0.25 -0.19
N SER A 185 -34.97 1.25 -0.57
CA SER A 185 -34.52 2.30 -1.49
C SER A 185 -33.47 3.21 -0.87
N ALA A 186 -33.58 3.52 0.43
CA ALA A 186 -32.58 4.28 1.18
C ALA A 186 -31.24 3.54 1.21
N ILE A 187 -31.22 2.24 1.55
CA ILE A 187 -30.01 1.41 1.52
C ILE A 187 -29.40 1.37 0.11
N GLY A 188 -30.23 1.16 -0.92
CA GLY A 188 -29.77 1.15 -2.32
C GLY A 188 -29.08 2.46 -2.71
N ALA A 189 -29.66 3.60 -2.34
CA ALA A 189 -29.09 4.92 -2.60
C ALA A 189 -27.76 5.16 -1.85
N LEU A 190 -27.70 4.77 -0.57
CA LEU A 190 -26.48 4.86 0.25
C LEU A 190 -25.34 4.05 -0.35
N LEU A 191 -25.62 2.80 -0.76
CA LEU A 191 -24.63 1.92 -1.40
C LEU A 191 -24.14 2.47 -2.75
N ALA A 192 -25.05 3.01 -3.57
CA ALA A 192 -24.70 3.60 -4.87
C ALA A 192 -23.70 4.76 -4.74
N ARG A 193 -23.78 5.53 -3.65
CA ARG A 193 -22.85 6.62 -3.32
C ARG A 193 -21.74 6.24 -2.34
N ARG A 194 -21.67 4.97 -1.91
CA ARG A 194 -20.72 4.45 -0.91
C ARG A 194 -20.74 5.22 0.42
N ILE A 195 -21.92 5.69 0.82
CA ILE A 195 -22.14 6.44 2.06
C ILE A 195 -22.17 5.44 3.23
N ARG A 196 -21.34 5.70 4.24
CA ARG A 196 -21.36 4.98 5.52
C ARG A 196 -22.34 5.64 6.48
N VAL A 197 -23.14 4.87 7.19
CA VAL A 197 -24.04 5.42 8.23
C VAL A 197 -23.55 5.00 9.61
N ILE A 198 -23.32 5.98 10.48
CA ILE A 198 -23.14 5.79 11.92
C ILE A 198 -24.46 6.17 12.59
N ALA A 199 -25.10 5.23 13.26
CA ALA A 199 -26.32 5.48 14.02
C ALA A 199 -25.97 5.70 15.48
N VAL A 200 -26.17 6.92 15.99
CA VAL A 200 -26.08 7.25 17.41
C VAL A 200 -27.47 7.11 17.99
N ASP A 201 -27.71 5.97 18.63
CA ASP A 201 -29.00 5.62 19.24
C ASP A 201 -29.05 6.21 20.64
N VAL A 202 -29.85 7.26 20.84
CA VAL A 202 -30.05 7.89 22.15
C VAL A 202 -31.32 7.44 22.86
N GLY A 203 -31.96 6.38 22.36
CA GLY A 203 -33.15 5.79 22.94
C GLY A 203 -33.52 4.47 22.26
N ARG A 204 -34.45 4.54 21.31
CA ARG A 204 -34.99 3.40 20.55
C ARG A 204 -34.82 3.58 19.04
N LEU A 205 -33.76 4.24 18.57
CA LEU A 205 -33.50 4.44 17.13
C LEU A 205 -33.53 3.11 16.36
N ASN A 206 -33.04 2.05 17.00
CA ASN A 206 -33.03 0.70 16.44
C ASN A 206 -34.13 -0.23 16.99
N GLY A 207 -35.20 0.32 17.55
CA GLY A 207 -36.30 -0.45 18.16
C GLY A 207 -36.86 -1.53 17.24
N ASP A 208 -36.93 -1.24 15.93
CA ASP A 208 -37.44 -2.14 14.89
C ASP A 208 -36.32 -2.81 14.07
N GLY A 209 -35.06 -2.66 14.49
CA GLY A 209 -33.89 -3.22 13.81
C GLY A 209 -33.52 -2.54 12.49
N GLN A 210 -34.18 -1.44 12.12
CA GLN A 210 -33.97 -0.74 10.85
C GLN A 210 -32.57 -0.11 10.79
N ALA A 211 -32.13 0.57 11.85
CA ALA A 211 -30.80 1.19 11.91
C ALA A 211 -29.68 0.13 11.80
N SER A 212 -29.85 -1.06 12.40
CA SER A 212 -28.93 -2.19 12.23
C SER A 212 -28.83 -2.65 10.77
N LYS A 213 -29.95 -2.70 10.04
CA LYS A 213 -29.94 -3.06 8.61
C LYS A 213 -29.17 -2.04 7.78
N VAL A 214 -29.37 -0.73 8.03
CA VAL A 214 -28.65 0.34 7.32
C VAL A 214 -27.16 0.32 7.63
N THR A 215 -26.79 0.29 8.90
CA THR A 215 -25.38 0.32 9.34
C THR A 215 -24.62 -0.92 8.86
N SER A 216 -25.24 -2.10 8.93
CA SER A 216 -24.64 -3.35 8.42
C SER A 216 -24.43 -3.32 6.91
N ALA A 217 -25.42 -2.84 6.15
CA ALA A 217 -25.31 -2.76 4.70
C ALA A 217 -24.21 -1.78 4.26
N THR A 218 -24.10 -0.65 4.96
CA THR A 218 -23.16 0.43 4.60
C THR A 218 -21.76 0.28 5.18
N GLY A 219 -21.52 -0.74 6.02
CA GLY A 219 -20.24 -0.92 6.72
C GLY A 219 -19.95 0.19 7.74
N GLY A 220 -21.03 0.69 8.37
CA GLY A 220 -20.99 1.61 9.50
C GLY A 220 -21.28 0.90 10.81
N SER A 221 -21.77 1.64 11.81
CA SER A 221 -21.95 1.11 13.17
C SER A 221 -23.15 1.73 13.87
N ILE A 222 -23.68 1.01 14.86
CA ILE A 222 -24.64 1.55 15.82
C ILE A 222 -23.92 1.78 17.15
N LEU A 223 -24.16 2.94 17.74
CA LEU A 223 -23.54 3.39 18.98
C LEU A 223 -24.65 3.77 19.95
N PRO A 224 -24.94 2.90 20.93
CA PRO A 224 -25.78 3.29 22.05
C PRO A 224 -25.12 4.47 22.77
N SER A 225 -25.88 5.52 23.04
CA SER A 225 -25.42 6.72 23.71
C SER A 225 -26.51 7.26 24.63
N ASP A 226 -26.13 7.91 25.71
CA ASP A 226 -27.05 8.79 26.41
C ASP A 226 -27.11 10.15 25.69
N ALA A 227 -28.20 10.89 25.85
CA ALA A 227 -28.35 12.22 25.26
C ALA A 227 -27.23 13.20 25.67
N GLY A 228 -26.62 13.01 26.85
CA GLY A 228 -25.48 13.78 27.33
C GLY A 228 -24.11 13.39 26.75
N GLN A 229 -24.04 12.35 25.90
CA GLN A 229 -22.79 11.78 25.39
C GLN A 229 -22.72 11.69 23.86
N VAL A 230 -23.73 12.24 23.17
CA VAL A 230 -23.85 12.17 21.70
C VAL A 230 -22.56 12.55 21.00
N SER A 231 -21.95 13.68 21.35
CA SER A 231 -20.73 14.13 20.69
C SER A 231 -19.53 13.18 20.87
N ALA A 232 -19.45 12.48 22.00
CA ALA A 232 -18.43 11.46 22.22
C ALA A 232 -18.71 10.20 21.38
N ALA A 233 -19.97 9.79 21.26
CA ALA A 233 -20.39 8.70 20.38
C ALA A 233 -20.09 9.03 18.91
N ILE A 234 -20.32 10.27 18.45
CA ILE A 234 -19.98 10.71 17.08
C ILE A 234 -18.48 10.49 16.81
N VAL A 235 -17.61 10.98 17.70
CA VAL A 235 -16.15 10.80 17.56
C VAL A 235 -15.78 9.32 17.56
N SER A 236 -16.30 8.54 18.51
CA SER A 236 -16.03 7.10 18.57
C SER A 236 -16.48 6.36 17.31
N GLY A 237 -17.60 6.79 16.73
CA GLY A 237 -18.13 6.20 15.51
C GLY A 237 -17.27 6.46 14.30
N LEU A 238 -16.74 7.68 14.17
CA LEU A 238 -15.82 8.04 13.10
C LEU A 238 -14.48 7.30 13.22
N SER A 239 -14.11 6.89 14.43
CA SER A 239 -12.88 6.16 14.74
C SER A 239 -12.97 4.63 14.67
N ASN A 240 -14.16 4.04 14.56
CA ASN A 240 -14.37 2.59 14.56
C ASN A 240 -15.09 2.10 13.29
N LEU A 241 -14.66 2.61 12.14
CA LEU A 241 -15.21 2.25 10.82
C LEU A 241 -14.34 1.20 10.15
N ASP A 242 -14.98 0.21 9.54
CA ASP A 242 -14.28 -0.77 8.74
C ASP A 242 -13.59 -0.13 7.52
N VAL A 243 -12.30 -0.42 7.36
CA VAL A 243 -11.47 0.01 6.24
C VAL A 243 -10.96 -1.22 5.49
N ARG A 244 -11.43 -1.37 4.25
CA ARG A 244 -10.95 -2.41 3.33
C ARG A 244 -9.71 -1.93 2.59
N ILE A 245 -8.59 -2.58 2.82
CA ILE A 245 -7.29 -2.28 2.26
C ILE A 245 -7.00 -3.22 1.08
N VAL A 246 -6.63 -2.67 -0.07
CA VAL A 246 -6.26 -3.43 -1.27
C VAL A 246 -4.94 -2.89 -1.84
N PRO A 247 -3.86 -3.69 -1.90
CA PRO A 247 -2.66 -3.31 -2.65
C PRO A 247 -2.98 -3.26 -4.15
N SER A 248 -2.70 -2.13 -4.80
CA SER A 248 -2.89 -1.95 -6.24
C SER A 248 -1.55 -1.59 -6.89
N VAL A 249 -0.96 -2.55 -7.62
CA VAL A 249 0.26 -2.32 -8.40
C VAL A 249 -0.08 -1.35 -9.54
N GLN A 250 0.53 -0.16 -9.51
CA GLN A 250 0.28 0.90 -10.49
C GLN A 250 1.15 0.71 -11.73
N SER A 251 2.42 0.38 -11.51
CA SER A 251 3.42 0.19 -12.56
C SER A 251 4.55 -0.71 -12.08
N CYS A 252 5.13 -1.45 -13.02
CA CYS A 252 6.36 -2.22 -12.82
C CYS A 252 7.21 -2.16 -14.09
N SER A 253 8.53 -2.10 -13.94
CA SER A 253 9.46 -2.32 -15.05
C SER A 253 9.29 -3.73 -15.63
N PRO A 254 9.48 -3.93 -16.95
CA PRO A 254 9.55 -5.26 -17.53
C PRO A 254 10.55 -6.15 -16.77
N GLY A 255 10.15 -7.38 -16.45
CA GLY A 255 11.00 -8.32 -15.71
C GLY A 255 10.86 -8.27 -14.18
N LEU A 256 10.01 -7.40 -13.61
CA LEU A 256 9.65 -7.40 -12.19
C LEU A 256 8.13 -7.45 -12.05
N SER A 257 7.64 -8.29 -11.13
CA SER A 257 6.23 -8.34 -10.74
C SER A 257 6.08 -8.55 -9.24
N LEU A 258 4.94 -8.11 -8.69
CA LEU A 258 4.64 -8.19 -7.27
C LEU A 258 3.33 -8.94 -7.07
N VAL A 259 3.30 -9.83 -6.07
CA VAL A 259 2.11 -10.58 -5.66
C VAL A 259 1.90 -10.36 -4.16
N PHE A 260 0.66 -10.11 -3.75
CA PHE A 260 0.32 -9.87 -2.34
C PHE A 260 -0.51 -11.01 -1.77
N ASN A 261 -0.22 -11.40 -0.53
CA ASN A 261 -1.05 -12.31 0.25
C ASN A 261 -1.24 -11.74 1.67
N PRO A 262 -2.49 -11.57 2.15
CA PRO A 262 -3.75 -11.70 1.39
C PRO A 262 -3.90 -10.64 0.29
N LEU A 263 -4.85 -10.80 -0.63
CA LEU A 263 -5.11 -9.79 -1.68
C LEU A 263 -5.87 -8.56 -1.16
N ALA A 264 -6.56 -8.69 -0.04
CA ALA A 264 -7.24 -7.61 0.65
C ALA A 264 -7.42 -7.96 2.13
N VAL A 265 -7.50 -6.95 2.99
CA VAL A 265 -7.86 -7.11 4.42
C VAL A 265 -8.85 -6.02 4.79
N THR A 266 -9.81 -6.34 5.65
CA THR A 266 -10.67 -5.34 6.31
C THR A 266 -10.28 -5.28 7.79
N ILE A 267 -10.02 -4.08 8.29
CA ILE A 267 -9.74 -3.80 9.71
C ILE A 267 -10.50 -2.54 10.15
N GLY A 268 -10.70 -2.34 11.45
CA GLY A 268 -11.19 -1.07 11.97
C GLY A 268 -10.19 0.07 11.71
N SER A 269 -10.71 1.27 11.49
CA SER A 269 -9.92 2.49 11.35
C SER A 269 -9.00 2.72 12.55
N GLY A 270 -7.79 3.20 12.30
CA GLY A 270 -6.70 3.27 13.28
C GLY A 270 -5.98 1.94 13.50
N GLY A 271 -6.50 0.84 12.95
CA GLY A 271 -5.88 -0.47 13.03
C GLY A 271 -4.69 -0.65 12.09
N THR A 272 -3.93 -1.72 12.35
CA THR A 272 -2.79 -2.17 11.54
C THR A 272 -3.02 -3.58 11.03
N THR A 273 -2.58 -3.84 9.80
CA THR A 273 -2.56 -5.19 9.20
C THR A 273 -1.23 -5.46 8.50
N THR A 274 -0.99 -6.72 8.14
CA THR A 274 0.20 -7.14 7.40
C THR A 274 -0.13 -7.78 6.06
N PHE A 275 0.71 -7.53 5.06
CA PHE A 275 0.73 -8.25 3.80
C PHE A 275 2.10 -8.89 3.59
N THR A 276 2.11 -10.13 3.12
CA THR A 276 3.32 -10.72 2.52
C THR A 276 3.33 -10.38 1.05
N GLU A 277 4.25 -9.51 0.64
CA GLU A 277 4.52 -9.19 -0.75
C GLU A 277 5.62 -10.11 -1.27
N THR A 278 5.38 -10.79 -2.38
CA THR A 278 6.36 -11.59 -3.10
C THR A 278 6.80 -10.83 -4.35
N ALA A 279 8.06 -10.41 -4.38
CA ALA A 279 8.68 -9.85 -5.58
C ALA A 279 9.24 -10.99 -6.43
N VAL A 280 8.91 -10.99 -7.72
CA VAL A 280 9.35 -12.01 -8.69
C VAL A 280 10.19 -11.31 -9.76
N VAL A 281 11.46 -11.68 -9.84
CA VAL A 281 12.39 -11.23 -10.88
C VAL A 281 12.37 -12.26 -12.00
N ALA A 282 12.02 -11.85 -13.21
CA ALA A 282 11.95 -12.75 -14.34
C ALA A 282 13.33 -13.37 -14.65
N SER A 283 13.36 -14.60 -15.15
CA SER A 283 14.61 -15.28 -15.52
C SER A 283 15.37 -14.61 -16.65
N ASN A 284 14.66 -13.83 -17.47
CA ASN A 284 15.21 -13.00 -18.55
C ASN A 284 15.29 -11.51 -18.18
N ALA A 285 15.18 -11.16 -16.91
CA ALA A 285 15.37 -9.78 -16.47
C ALA A 285 16.76 -9.28 -16.91
N GLU A 286 16.81 -8.07 -17.47
CA GLU A 286 18.06 -7.46 -17.91
C GLU A 286 19.01 -7.29 -16.73
N GLN A 287 20.17 -7.93 -16.81
CA GLN A 287 21.18 -7.90 -15.76
C GLN A 287 21.81 -6.50 -15.65
N THR A 288 22.27 -6.13 -14.45
CA THR A 288 22.82 -4.79 -14.10
C THR A 288 21.85 -3.62 -14.20
N LYS A 289 20.59 -3.87 -14.59
CA LYS A 289 19.53 -2.87 -14.59
C LYS A 289 18.87 -2.77 -13.23
N SER A 290 18.26 -1.61 -12.98
CA SER A 290 17.42 -1.37 -11.83
C SER A 290 15.96 -1.42 -12.28
N LEU A 291 15.21 -2.37 -11.74
CA LEU A 291 13.78 -2.56 -12.00
C LEU A 291 12.99 -1.91 -10.87
N THR A 292 11.91 -1.23 -11.18
CA THR A 292 11.08 -0.54 -10.18
C THR A 292 9.62 -0.96 -10.27
N CYS A 293 8.94 -0.97 -9.13
CA CYS A 293 7.49 -1.05 -9.06
C CYS A 293 6.95 0.02 -8.11
N THR A 294 5.80 0.59 -8.45
CA THR A 294 5.03 1.48 -7.58
C THR A 294 3.70 0.84 -7.23
N VAL A 295 3.38 0.77 -5.94
CA VAL A 295 2.15 0.20 -5.41
C VAL A 295 1.40 1.28 -4.64
N GLN A 296 0.12 1.46 -4.94
CA GLN A 296 -0.80 2.29 -4.19
C GLN A 296 -1.71 1.38 -3.38
N PHE A 297 -1.72 1.52 -2.06
CA PHE A 297 -2.73 0.88 -1.22
C PHE A 297 -4.02 1.70 -1.28
N LEU A 298 -5.09 1.03 -1.69
CA LEU A 298 -6.44 1.58 -1.75
C LEU A 298 -7.14 1.34 -0.42
N LEU A 299 -7.79 2.37 0.11
CA LEU A 299 -8.65 2.33 1.28
C LEU A 299 -10.10 2.48 0.80
N ASN A 300 -10.92 1.45 1.02
CA ASN A 300 -12.31 1.41 0.54
C ASN A 300 -12.47 1.67 -0.97
N GLY A 301 -11.48 1.27 -1.76
CA GLY A 301 -11.45 1.43 -3.22
C GLY A 301 -10.93 2.78 -3.72
N ALA A 302 -10.61 3.73 -2.83
CA ALA A 302 -9.98 5.00 -3.18
C ALA A 302 -8.48 5.01 -2.80
N PRO A 303 -7.61 5.78 -3.47
CA PRO A 303 -6.22 5.93 -3.06
C PRO A 303 -6.10 6.45 -1.62
N GLY A 304 -5.31 5.78 -0.77
CA GLY A 304 -5.09 6.21 0.62
C GLY A 304 -4.25 7.49 0.77
N GLY A 305 -3.74 8.05 -0.33
CA GLY A 305 -2.82 9.19 -0.35
C GLY A 305 -1.34 8.77 -0.34
N GLU A 306 -0.45 9.75 -0.25
CA GLU A 306 1.01 9.57 -0.41
C GLU A 306 1.62 8.63 0.64
N LYS A 307 1.11 8.66 1.88
CA LYS A 307 1.56 7.76 2.95
C LYS A 307 1.27 6.28 2.67
N PHE A 308 0.39 6.00 1.72
CA PHE A 308 -0.04 4.66 1.30
C PHE A 308 0.55 4.28 -0.07
N VAL A 309 1.60 4.98 -0.50
CA VAL A 309 2.39 4.65 -1.69
C VAL A 309 3.65 3.92 -1.27
N GLN A 310 3.95 2.85 -1.99
CA GLN A 310 5.19 2.10 -1.85
C GLN A 310 5.97 2.11 -3.16
N ASN A 311 7.29 2.18 -3.04
CA ASN A 311 8.22 1.96 -4.13
C ASN A 311 9.16 0.79 -3.84
N VAL A 312 9.29 -0.13 -4.80
CA VAL A 312 10.25 -1.24 -4.78
C VAL A 312 11.26 -1.00 -5.87
N THR A 313 12.54 -1.18 -5.56
CA THR A 313 13.65 -1.12 -6.50
C THR A 313 14.49 -2.38 -6.35
N VAL A 314 14.70 -3.07 -7.46
CA VAL A 314 15.51 -4.28 -7.54
C VAL A 314 16.67 -4.06 -8.50
N SER A 315 17.91 -4.09 -7.99
CA SER A 315 19.09 -4.16 -8.86
C SER A 315 19.29 -5.61 -9.29
N VAL A 316 19.21 -5.87 -10.59
CA VAL A 316 19.37 -7.22 -11.12
C VAL A 316 20.85 -7.57 -11.14
N ASN A 317 21.23 -8.63 -10.43
CA ASN A 317 22.61 -9.07 -10.38
C ASN A 317 23.10 -9.55 -11.75
N GLN A 318 24.38 -9.29 -12.01
CA GLN A 318 25.07 -9.90 -13.14
C GLN A 318 25.38 -11.38 -12.84
N MET A 319 24.98 -12.24 -13.78
CA MET A 319 25.13 -13.69 -13.74
C MET A 319 26.17 -14.12 -14.77
N GLY A 320 27.43 -14.12 -14.35
CA GLY A 320 28.58 -14.47 -15.17
C GLY A 320 28.95 -13.39 -16.19
N CYS A 321 29.77 -13.77 -17.16
CA CYS A 321 30.16 -12.91 -18.29
C CYS A 321 30.92 -11.63 -17.88
N PHE A 322 31.54 -11.62 -16.70
CA PHE A 322 32.39 -10.50 -16.29
C PHE A 322 33.57 -10.37 -17.25
N THR A 323 33.85 -9.14 -17.67
CA THR A 323 34.95 -8.84 -18.58
C THR A 323 36.20 -8.38 -17.85
N CYS A 324 37.34 -8.55 -18.50
CA CYS A 324 38.64 -8.03 -18.08
C CYS A 324 39.21 -7.12 -19.18
N ASP A 325 40.03 -6.15 -18.79
CA ASP A 325 40.75 -5.28 -19.71
C ASP A 325 42.17 -5.81 -19.91
N PRO A 326 42.56 -6.31 -21.10
CA PRO A 326 43.89 -6.90 -21.31
C PRO A 326 45.03 -5.87 -21.20
N ALA A 327 44.74 -4.57 -21.11
CA ALA A 327 45.75 -3.55 -20.93
C ALA A 327 46.58 -3.79 -19.64
N PRO A 328 47.91 -3.59 -19.69
CA PRO A 328 48.78 -3.73 -18.52
C PRO A 328 48.25 -2.95 -17.31
N GLY A 329 48.16 -3.63 -16.16
CA GLY A 329 47.66 -3.06 -14.91
C GLY A 329 46.13 -2.95 -14.77
N LYS A 330 45.36 -3.33 -15.80
CA LYS A 330 43.88 -3.20 -15.79
C LYS A 330 43.11 -4.51 -15.83
N ASN A 331 43.77 -5.64 -16.10
CA ASN A 331 43.06 -6.92 -16.30
C ASN A 331 42.32 -7.41 -15.05
N LYS A 332 42.83 -7.11 -13.85
CA LYS A 332 42.28 -7.53 -12.55
C LYS A 332 42.02 -9.04 -12.43
N CYS A 333 42.57 -9.87 -13.31
CA CYS A 333 42.50 -11.32 -13.18
C CYS A 333 43.45 -11.79 -12.07
N HIS A 334 43.12 -12.89 -11.42
CA HIS A 334 44.07 -13.52 -10.49
C HIS A 334 45.22 -14.17 -11.29
N GLU A 335 46.40 -14.30 -10.69
CA GLU A 335 47.59 -14.90 -11.34
C GLU A 335 47.38 -16.34 -11.84
N THR A 336 46.41 -17.06 -11.27
CA THR A 336 46.03 -18.43 -11.69
C THR A 336 45.16 -18.45 -12.96
N THR A 337 44.78 -17.27 -13.46
CA THR A 337 43.89 -17.08 -14.60
C THR A 337 44.54 -16.11 -15.59
N SER A 338 44.02 -16.02 -16.80
CA SER A 338 44.55 -15.11 -17.82
C SER A 338 43.42 -14.40 -18.55
N CYS A 339 43.55 -13.08 -18.71
CA CYS A 339 42.61 -12.28 -19.48
C CYS A 339 42.74 -12.64 -20.96
N GLY A 340 41.75 -13.33 -21.50
CA GLY A 340 41.78 -13.86 -22.87
C GLY A 340 40.52 -13.53 -23.65
N PRO A 341 40.61 -13.46 -24.99
CA PRO A 341 39.48 -13.15 -25.85
C PRO A 341 38.45 -14.27 -25.85
N THR A 342 37.18 -13.88 -25.86
CA THR A 342 36.03 -14.77 -25.97
C THR A 342 34.96 -14.15 -26.90
N PRO A 343 33.95 -14.91 -27.34
CA PRO A 343 32.83 -14.38 -28.12
C PRO A 343 32.01 -13.29 -27.39
N PHE A 344 32.19 -13.13 -26.07
CA PHE A 344 31.44 -12.21 -25.22
C PHE A 344 32.36 -11.15 -24.58
N GLY A 345 33.50 -10.84 -25.21
CA GLY A 345 34.52 -9.92 -24.70
C GLY A 345 35.69 -10.64 -24.01
N ASN A 346 36.70 -9.90 -23.58
CA ASN A 346 37.83 -10.49 -22.86
C ASN A 346 37.37 -10.92 -21.46
N GLN A 347 37.71 -12.15 -21.02
CA GLN A 347 37.35 -12.69 -19.71
C GLN A 347 38.55 -13.35 -19.03
N CYS A 348 38.53 -13.47 -17.70
CA CYS A 348 39.58 -14.20 -16.97
C CYS A 348 39.37 -15.70 -17.14
N LEU A 349 40.15 -16.33 -18.00
CA LEU A 349 40.07 -17.76 -18.30
C LEU A 349 40.97 -18.55 -17.34
N THR A 350 40.47 -19.70 -16.87
CA THR A 350 41.26 -20.64 -16.08
C THR A 350 42.25 -21.40 -16.97
N ARG A 351 43.23 -22.05 -16.34
CA ARG A 351 44.05 -23.06 -17.00
C ARG A 351 43.16 -24.24 -17.42
N PRO A 352 43.44 -24.92 -18.55
CA PRO A 352 42.66 -26.10 -18.96
C PRO A 352 42.58 -27.14 -17.84
N GLY A 353 41.37 -27.60 -17.52
CA GLY A 353 41.12 -28.58 -16.46
C GLY A 353 41.02 -28.00 -15.04
N PHE A 354 41.05 -26.68 -14.89
CA PHE A 354 40.89 -26.00 -13.60
C PHE A 354 39.60 -25.15 -13.55
N LYS A 355 39.07 -25.01 -12.34
CA LYS A 355 37.89 -24.22 -11.99
C LYS A 355 38.15 -23.40 -10.71
N ALA A 356 37.18 -22.57 -10.32
CA ALA A 356 37.36 -21.65 -9.19
C ALA A 356 37.47 -22.37 -7.84
N ASP A 357 38.29 -21.82 -6.93
CA ASP A 357 38.55 -22.43 -5.62
C ASP A 357 37.41 -22.20 -4.64
N GLY A 358 36.92 -23.29 -4.03
CA GLY A 358 35.87 -23.23 -3.01
C GLY A 358 34.50 -22.78 -3.52
N VAL A 359 34.27 -22.82 -4.83
CA VAL A 359 33.04 -22.37 -5.47
C VAL A 359 32.23 -23.58 -5.92
N ALA A 360 30.91 -23.55 -5.66
CA ALA A 360 30.01 -24.58 -6.17
C ALA A 360 29.99 -24.57 -7.71
N ASP A 361 29.94 -25.75 -8.34
CA ASP A 361 29.99 -25.89 -9.81
C ASP A 361 28.87 -25.11 -10.53
N GLY A 362 27.74 -24.91 -9.86
CA GLY A 362 26.60 -24.18 -10.38
C GLY A 362 26.60 -22.66 -10.15
N ASP A 363 27.59 -22.10 -9.45
CA ASP A 363 27.62 -20.68 -9.12
C ASP A 363 28.17 -19.83 -10.27
N VAL A 364 27.26 -19.48 -11.18
CA VAL A 364 27.55 -18.67 -12.36
C VAL A 364 27.96 -17.24 -12.06
N LYS A 365 27.82 -16.75 -10.81
CA LYS A 365 28.32 -15.41 -10.43
C LYS A 365 29.83 -15.36 -10.28
N VAL A 366 30.46 -16.52 -10.11
CA VAL A 366 31.90 -16.61 -9.86
C VAL A 366 32.60 -17.36 -10.98
N GLN A 367 32.01 -18.45 -11.48
CA GLN A 367 32.60 -19.25 -12.56
C GLN A 367 31.55 -19.69 -13.58
N TRP A 368 31.89 -19.69 -14.85
CA TRP A 368 30.97 -20.11 -15.89
C TRP A 368 31.70 -20.69 -17.10
N ARG A 369 30.98 -21.55 -17.83
CA ARG A 369 31.27 -21.92 -19.20
C ARG A 369 30.46 -21.06 -20.17
N MET A 370 30.78 -21.16 -21.45
CA MET A 370 30.30 -20.25 -22.49
C MET A 370 29.79 -21.07 -23.67
N LYS A 371 28.77 -20.57 -24.38
CA LYS A 371 28.39 -21.15 -25.67
C LYS A 371 29.33 -20.61 -26.74
N TRP A 372 30.19 -21.48 -27.27
CA TRP A 372 31.10 -21.13 -28.37
C TRP A 372 30.39 -21.38 -29.71
N GLN A 373 30.59 -20.47 -30.67
CA GLN A 373 30.04 -20.61 -32.02
C GLN A 373 30.79 -21.67 -32.83
N THR A 374 32.09 -21.82 -32.56
CA THR A 374 32.95 -22.88 -33.08
C THR A 374 33.17 -23.93 -32.01
N GLY A 375 33.00 -25.21 -32.36
CA GLY A 375 33.24 -26.31 -31.42
C GLY A 375 34.72 -26.43 -31.02
N GLY A 376 34.99 -27.05 -29.87
CA GLY A 376 36.33 -27.34 -29.36
C GLY A 376 36.80 -26.47 -28.18
N HIS A 377 36.09 -25.39 -27.87
CA HIS A 377 36.40 -24.47 -26.76
C HIS A 377 35.50 -24.66 -25.53
N GLU A 378 34.61 -25.66 -25.56
CA GLU A 378 33.64 -25.89 -24.51
C GLU A 378 34.30 -26.24 -23.17
N HIS A 379 35.54 -26.75 -23.18
CA HIS A 379 36.28 -27.07 -21.95
C HIS A 379 36.73 -25.84 -21.13
N ARG A 380 36.62 -24.63 -21.69
CA ARG A 380 37.13 -23.41 -21.06
C ARG A 380 36.18 -22.92 -19.98
N VAL A 381 36.74 -22.61 -18.81
CA VAL A 381 36.04 -21.96 -17.70
C VAL A 381 36.53 -20.52 -17.62
N ALA A 382 35.59 -19.60 -17.50
CA ALA A 382 35.85 -18.21 -17.17
C ALA A 382 35.45 -17.95 -15.71
N VAL A 383 36.12 -17.00 -15.07
CA VAL A 383 35.85 -16.61 -13.70
C VAL A 383 35.75 -15.10 -13.54
N LYS A 384 35.08 -14.66 -12.49
CA LYS A 384 35.03 -13.25 -12.09
C LYS A 384 36.47 -12.74 -11.86
N PRO A 385 36.83 -11.52 -12.31
CA PRO A 385 38.14 -10.94 -12.02
C PRO A 385 38.52 -11.04 -10.53
N GLY A 386 39.76 -11.42 -10.26
CA GLY A 386 40.31 -11.65 -8.91
C GLY A 386 40.08 -13.04 -8.32
N THR A 387 39.40 -13.94 -9.03
CA THR A 387 39.10 -15.29 -8.52
C THR A 387 40.27 -16.24 -8.68
N VAL A 388 40.67 -16.91 -7.59
CA VAL A 388 41.69 -17.98 -7.60
C VAL A 388 41.12 -19.25 -8.25
N SER A 389 41.91 -19.96 -9.05
CA SER A 389 41.47 -21.15 -9.78
C SER A 389 42.56 -22.24 -9.83
N ASN A 390 42.74 -22.94 -8.71
CA ASN A 390 43.63 -24.09 -8.56
C ASN A 390 42.90 -25.42 -8.35
N THR A 391 41.58 -25.40 -8.27
CA THR A 391 40.73 -26.59 -8.11
C THR A 391 40.62 -27.32 -9.43
N LEU A 392 40.93 -28.62 -9.44
CA LEU A 392 40.77 -29.47 -10.61
C LEU A 392 39.29 -29.68 -10.93
N CYS A 393 38.98 -29.68 -12.22
CA CYS A 393 37.70 -30.17 -12.70
C CYS A 393 37.57 -31.68 -12.48
N ASP A 394 36.33 -32.17 -12.43
CA ASP A 394 36.01 -33.57 -12.20
C ASP A 394 36.66 -34.46 -13.26
N SER A 395 37.48 -35.41 -12.82
CA SER A 395 38.27 -36.28 -13.70
C SER A 395 37.42 -37.21 -14.56
N LYS A 396 36.12 -37.40 -14.23
CA LYS A 396 35.18 -38.15 -15.08
C LYS A 396 34.90 -37.46 -16.42
N ASN A 397 35.15 -36.15 -16.49
CA ASN A 397 34.84 -35.31 -17.63
C ASN A 397 36.10 -35.17 -18.51
N THR A 398 36.12 -35.81 -19.68
CA THR A 398 37.30 -35.87 -20.56
C THR A 398 37.06 -35.26 -21.94
N GLY A 399 38.14 -34.93 -22.66
CA GLY A 399 38.06 -34.38 -24.02
C GLY A 399 37.29 -33.05 -24.06
N LYS A 400 36.26 -32.96 -24.92
CA LYS A 400 35.41 -31.76 -25.04
C LYS A 400 34.54 -31.49 -23.80
N ASP A 401 34.37 -32.50 -22.94
CA ASP A 401 33.54 -32.41 -21.76
C ASP A 401 34.32 -31.97 -20.51
N VAL A 402 35.63 -31.72 -20.59
CA VAL A 402 36.42 -31.22 -19.45
C VAL A 402 35.72 -30.02 -18.79
N CYS A 403 35.65 -30.03 -17.46
CA CYS A 403 34.94 -29.03 -16.64
C CYS A 403 33.42 -28.93 -16.89
N LYS A 404 32.78 -29.95 -17.47
CA LYS A 404 31.34 -29.91 -17.79
C LYS A 404 30.41 -29.73 -16.61
N GLU A 405 30.87 -30.03 -15.39
CA GLU A 405 30.13 -29.73 -14.17
C GLU A 405 29.89 -28.22 -13.98
N VAL A 406 30.77 -27.36 -14.51
CA VAL A 406 30.59 -25.90 -14.45
C VAL A 406 29.45 -25.47 -15.37
N LYS A 407 28.49 -24.70 -14.83
CA LYS A 407 27.33 -24.24 -15.61
C LYS A 407 27.70 -23.24 -16.71
N VAL A 408 26.97 -23.31 -17.82
CA VAL A 408 27.06 -22.34 -18.90
C VAL A 408 26.25 -21.09 -18.54
N ALA A 409 26.87 -19.90 -18.58
CA ALA A 409 26.17 -18.64 -18.39
C ALA A 409 25.49 -18.16 -19.68
N GLY A 410 24.36 -17.46 -19.54
CA GLY A 410 23.64 -16.84 -20.65
C GLY A 410 24.26 -15.51 -21.08
N CYS A 411 25.51 -15.53 -21.56
CA CYS A 411 26.18 -14.31 -22.01
C CYS A 411 25.53 -13.76 -23.29
N GLU A 412 25.24 -12.47 -23.29
CA GLU A 412 24.86 -11.74 -24.49
C GLU A 412 26.11 -11.14 -25.16
N VAL A 413 26.07 -11.04 -26.49
CA VAL A 413 27.17 -10.44 -27.24
C VAL A 413 27.12 -8.93 -26.99
N HIS A 414 28.03 -8.41 -26.17
CA HIS A 414 28.25 -6.97 -26.12
C HIS A 414 28.81 -6.53 -27.47
N GLY A 415 27.98 -5.89 -28.29
CA GLY A 415 28.44 -5.21 -29.49
C GLY A 415 29.55 -4.21 -29.14
N PRO A 416 30.53 -3.98 -30.04
CA PRO A 416 31.67 -3.16 -29.72
C PRO A 416 31.20 -1.73 -29.38
N ALA A 417 31.48 -1.31 -28.15
CA ALA A 417 31.39 0.10 -27.80
C ALA A 417 32.43 0.86 -28.62
N GLY A 418 31.98 1.57 -29.66
CA GLY A 418 32.67 2.68 -30.31
C GLY A 418 34.17 2.49 -30.58
N ALA A 419 34.53 1.64 -31.53
CA ALA A 419 35.80 1.78 -32.25
C ALA A 419 35.48 2.29 -33.66
N GLN A 420 35.79 3.56 -33.91
CA GLN A 420 35.74 4.11 -35.27
C GLN A 420 36.62 3.28 -36.20
N VAL A 421 36.05 2.97 -37.35
CA VAL A 421 36.72 2.29 -38.47
C VAL A 421 37.85 3.18 -38.97
N GLY A 422 39.09 2.84 -38.60
CA GLY A 422 40.30 3.26 -39.29
C GLY A 422 40.73 2.14 -40.23
N GLY A 423 40.58 2.36 -41.54
CA GLY A 423 40.81 1.35 -42.57
C GLY A 423 42.27 0.95 -42.75
N GLY A 424 42.44 -0.31 -43.19
CA GLY A 424 43.43 -0.73 -44.19
C GLY A 424 44.91 -0.78 -43.78
N GLY A 425 45.45 -2.00 -43.66
CA GLY A 425 46.89 -2.23 -43.70
C GLY A 425 47.25 -3.64 -43.28
N GLY A 426 47.47 -4.54 -44.26
CA GLY A 426 47.79 -5.94 -44.03
C GLY A 426 49.13 -6.15 -43.31
N TRP A 427 49.21 -7.23 -42.53
CA TRP A 427 50.44 -7.70 -41.92
C TRP A 427 50.72 -9.11 -42.41
N GLY A 428 51.76 -9.24 -43.23
CA GLY A 428 52.39 -10.52 -43.54
C GLY A 428 53.03 -11.13 -42.29
N GLN A 429 53.13 -12.46 -42.28
CA GLN A 429 53.94 -13.19 -41.31
C GLN A 429 55.38 -12.68 -41.33
N VAL A 430 55.89 -12.28 -40.16
CA VAL A 430 57.33 -12.18 -39.93
C VAL A 430 57.67 -13.10 -38.77
N VAL A 431 58.40 -14.16 -39.09
CA VAL A 431 59.16 -14.96 -38.12
C VAL A 431 60.37 -14.11 -37.73
N LEU A 432 60.54 -13.80 -36.44
CA LEU A 432 61.79 -13.27 -35.90
C LEU A 432 62.35 -14.31 -34.95
N GLY A 433 63.42 -14.95 -35.37
CA GLY A 433 64.21 -15.88 -34.59
C GLY A 433 65.66 -15.53 -34.84
N ASP A 434 66.25 -14.75 -33.93
CA ASP A 434 67.63 -14.32 -34.07
C ASP A 434 68.30 -14.60 -32.72
N GLY A 435 68.89 -15.78 -32.62
CA GLY A 435 69.81 -16.10 -31.56
C GLY A 435 71.15 -15.41 -31.82
N GLU A 436 71.68 -14.75 -30.81
CA GLU A 436 73.12 -14.52 -30.69
C GLU A 436 73.58 -14.90 -29.28
N LEU A 437 74.32 -16.00 -29.23
CA LEU A 437 75.21 -16.38 -28.14
C LEU A 437 76.36 -15.36 -28.08
N ARG A 438 76.57 -14.74 -26.92
CA ARG A 438 77.82 -14.02 -26.65
C ARG A 438 78.84 -15.01 -26.09
N LYS A 439 80.06 -14.93 -26.63
CA LYS A 439 81.26 -15.72 -26.29
C LYS A 439 81.65 -15.61 -24.82
#